data_AF-A0A0K0EVI0-F1
#
_entry.id   AF-A0A0K0EVI0-F1
#
_cell.length_a   1.000
_cell.length_b   1.000
_cell.length_c   1.000
_cell.angle_alpha   90.00
_cell.angle_beta   90.00
_cell.angle_gamma   90.00
#
_symmetry.space_group_name_H-M   'P 1'
#
loop_
_entity.id
_entity.type
_entity.pdbx_description
1 polymer ?
#
loop_
_entity_poly.entity_id
_entity_poly.type
_entity_poly.pdbx_seq_one_letter_code
_entity_poly.pdbx_strand_id
1 'polypeptide(L)'
;MEDQELQSYAIKLQKMKEGSAIMNYIKFYTKYFTIKLLLIDIFLGILITQTPIIDIVSNLTIIFLKKSFTNFDFFLEEMLKGGNSGYKINQEINRLMNSFYRYYVSIFSIQMNGVDEEIIFKYLTYTSYIGSSFFLSVLHDFLIVLTMHIQCFYVYSKM
;
A
#
# COMPACT_ATOMS: atom_id res chain seq x y z
N MET A 1 0.32 -1.78 68.74
CA MET A 1 0.76 -0.91 67.63
C MET A 1 1.31 -1.75 66.49
N GLU A 2 2.24 -2.66 66.78
CA GLU A 2 2.85 -3.60 65.82
C GLU A 2 1.86 -4.49 65.04
N ASP A 3 0.83 -5.02 65.70
CA ASP A 3 -0.20 -5.86 65.05
C ASP A 3 -1.06 -5.11 64.02
N GLN A 4 -1.28 -3.79 64.19
CA GLN A 4 -2.04 -2.99 63.23
C GLN A 4 -1.23 -2.70 61.96
N GLU A 5 0.09 -2.55 62.07
CA GLU A 5 0.96 -2.39 60.90
C GLU A 5 1.07 -3.69 60.09
N LEU A 6 1.17 -4.84 60.77
CA LEU A 6 1.18 -6.15 60.12
C LEU A 6 -0.10 -6.41 59.32
N GLN A 7 -1.28 -6.06 59.86
CA GLN A 7 -2.54 -6.17 59.12
C GLN A 7 -2.60 -5.23 57.91
N SER A 8 -2.16 -3.99 58.05
CA SER A 8 -2.09 -3.02 56.94
C SER A 8 -1.20 -3.53 55.80
N TYR A 9 -0.06 -4.14 56.15
CA TYR A 9 0.88 -4.70 55.17
C TYR A 9 0.31 -5.92 54.44
N ALA A 10 -0.39 -6.81 55.16
CA ALA A 10 -1.05 -7.98 54.58
C ALA A 10 -2.13 -7.58 53.56
N ILE A 11 -2.95 -6.58 53.86
CA ILE A 11 -3.98 -6.05 52.96
C ILE A 11 -3.35 -5.46 51.68
N LYS A 12 -2.23 -4.75 51.82
CA LYS A 12 -1.51 -4.16 50.68
C LYS A 12 -0.92 -5.24 49.76
N LEU A 13 -0.35 -6.30 50.34
CA LEU A 13 0.15 -7.46 49.59
C LEU A 13 -0.97 -8.19 48.85
N GLN A 14 -2.13 -8.35 49.48
CA GLN A 14 -3.29 -9.02 48.89
C GLN A 14 -3.83 -8.23 47.68
N LYS A 15 -3.97 -6.90 47.80
CA LYS A 15 -4.33 -6.01 46.68
C LYS A 15 -3.31 -6.03 45.54
N MET A 16 -2.01 -6.07 45.85
CA MET A 16 -0.96 -6.18 44.83
C MET A 16 -1.03 -7.53 44.09
N LYS A 17 -1.31 -8.62 44.81
CA LYS A 17 -1.47 -9.95 44.23
C LYS A 17 -2.72 -10.03 43.35
N GLU A 18 -3.85 -9.50 43.79
CA GLU A 18 -5.08 -9.36 42.98
C GLU A 18 -4.84 -8.51 41.73
N GLY A 19 -4.19 -7.35 41.87
CA GLY A 19 -3.83 -6.51 40.73
C GLY A 19 -2.94 -7.24 39.71
N SER A 20 -1.98 -8.04 40.19
CA SER A 20 -1.14 -8.87 39.31
C SER A 20 -1.92 -10.00 38.62
N ALA A 21 -2.92 -10.58 39.30
CA ALA A 21 -3.75 -11.64 38.75
C ALA A 21 -4.70 -11.10 37.67
N ILE A 22 -5.32 -9.95 37.91
CA ILE A 22 -6.16 -9.24 36.93
C ILE A 22 -5.33 -8.84 35.72
N MET A 23 -4.12 -8.30 35.94
CA MET A 23 -3.20 -7.93 34.85
C MET A 23 -2.81 -9.15 33.99
N ASN A 24 -2.54 -10.30 34.62
CA ASN A 24 -2.25 -11.54 33.89
C ASN A 24 -3.47 -12.07 33.12
N TYR A 25 -4.66 -11.97 33.69
CA TYR A 25 -5.90 -12.34 33.00
C TYR A 25 -6.14 -11.47 31.77
N ILE A 26 -5.97 -10.16 31.88
CA ILE A 26 -6.09 -9.23 30.75
C ILE A 26 -5.05 -9.56 29.69
N LYS A 27 -3.77 -9.72 30.05
CA LYS A 27 -2.70 -10.09 29.09
C LYS A 27 -2.99 -11.40 28.37
N PHE A 28 -3.49 -12.41 29.09
CA PHE A 28 -3.88 -13.68 28.50
C PHE A 28 -5.03 -13.51 27.49
N TYR A 29 -6.08 -12.77 27.88
CA TYR A 29 -7.24 -12.52 27.04
C TYR A 29 -6.87 -11.73 25.77
N THR A 30 -6.05 -10.69 25.91
CA THR A 30 -5.55 -9.91 24.77
C THR A 30 -4.72 -10.77 23.83
N LYS A 31 -3.78 -11.59 24.35
CA LYS A 31 -2.96 -12.48 23.52
C LYS A 31 -3.81 -13.52 22.79
N TYR A 32 -4.78 -14.11 23.47
CA TYR A 32 -5.72 -15.06 22.87
C TYR A 32 -6.56 -14.41 21.77
N PHE A 33 -7.06 -13.20 22.01
CA PHE A 33 -7.80 -12.42 21.03
C PHE A 33 -6.94 -12.08 19.79
N THR A 34 -5.69 -11.65 19.99
CA THR A 34 -4.76 -11.37 18.87
C THR A 34 -4.48 -12.61 18.03
N ILE A 35 -4.24 -13.77 18.65
CA ILE A 35 -4.02 -15.02 17.91
C ILE A 35 -5.26 -15.40 17.10
N LYS A 36 -6.46 -15.25 17.67
CA LYS A 36 -7.71 -15.50 16.94
C LYS A 36 -7.87 -14.59 15.72
N LEU A 37 -7.59 -13.30 15.87
CA LEU A 37 -7.64 -12.35 14.76
C LEU A 37 -6.66 -12.73 13.65
N LEU A 38 -5.44 -13.14 14.01
CA LEU A 38 -4.43 -13.56 13.04
C LEU A 38 -4.89 -14.81 12.27
N LEU A 39 -5.49 -15.80 12.93
CA LEU A 39 -6.04 -16.98 12.27
C LEU A 39 -7.19 -16.62 11.31
N ILE A 40 -8.06 -15.68 11.70
CA ILE A 40 -9.14 -15.18 10.85
C ILE A 40 -8.57 -14.45 9.62
N ASP A 41 -7.51 -13.66 9.79
CA ASP A 41 -6.88 -12.92 8.69
C ASP A 41 -6.22 -13.85 7.66
N ILE A 42 -5.55 -14.91 8.12
CA ILE A 42 -5.01 -15.96 7.24
C ILE A 42 -6.14 -16.69 6.52
N PHE A 43 -7.21 -17.04 7.23
CA PHE A 43 -8.36 -17.72 6.63
C PHE A 43 -9.03 -16.85 5.54
N LEU A 44 -9.21 -15.55 5.79
CA LEU A 44 -9.68 -14.60 4.79
C LEU A 44 -8.74 -14.54 3.58
N GLY A 45 -7.43 -14.50 3.82
CA GLY A 45 -6.41 -14.49 2.76
C GLY A 45 -6.50 -15.70 1.83
N ILE A 46 -6.68 -16.90 2.40
CA ILE A 46 -6.89 -18.13 1.62
C ILE A 46 -8.21 -18.05 0.83
N LEU A 47 -9.28 -17.55 1.43
CA LEU A 47 -10.58 -17.40 0.76
C LEU A 47 -10.46 -16.48 -0.47
N ILE A 48 -9.70 -15.38 -0.36
CA ILE A 48 -9.42 -14.49 -1.49
C ILE A 48 -8.75 -15.26 -2.64
N THR A 49 -7.77 -16.12 -2.37
CA THR A 49 -7.11 -16.92 -3.42
C THR A 49 -8.01 -17.95 -4.10
N GLN A 50 -9.06 -18.41 -3.42
CA GLN A 50 -10.03 -19.35 -4.00
C GLN A 50 -11.08 -18.67 -4.89
N THR A 51 -11.19 -17.35 -4.79
CA THR A 51 -12.09 -16.55 -5.61
C THR A 51 -11.36 -15.95 -6.81
N PRO A 52 -12.05 -15.67 -7.92
CA PRO A 52 -11.45 -14.99 -9.07
C PRO A 52 -11.17 -13.49 -8.81
N ILE A 53 -11.22 -13.02 -7.55
CA ILE A 53 -11.04 -11.61 -7.20
C ILE A 53 -9.66 -11.12 -7.63
N ILE A 54 -8.61 -11.92 -7.41
CA ILE A 54 -7.25 -11.53 -7.77
C ILE A 54 -7.11 -11.39 -9.29
N ASP A 55 -7.69 -12.33 -10.05
CA ASP A 55 -7.67 -12.30 -11.52
C ASP A 55 -8.45 -11.10 -12.07
N ILE A 56 -9.59 -10.76 -11.46
CA ILE A 56 -10.39 -9.58 -11.82
C ILE A 56 -9.61 -8.30 -11.55
N VAL A 57 -9.01 -8.18 -10.35
CA VAL A 57 -8.22 -7.01 -9.96
C VAL A 57 -7.02 -6.86 -10.89
N SER A 58 -6.30 -7.95 -11.15
CA SER A 58 -5.17 -7.99 -12.09
C SER A 58 -5.56 -7.47 -13.47
N ASN A 59 -6.59 -8.07 -14.08
CA ASN A 59 -7.05 -7.68 -15.40
C ASN A 59 -7.51 -6.22 -15.46
N LEU A 60 -8.23 -5.75 -14.42
CA LEU A 60 -8.67 -4.35 -14.35
C LEU A 60 -7.47 -3.40 -14.28
N THR A 61 -6.48 -3.71 -13.46
CA THR A 61 -5.26 -2.92 -13.32
C THR A 61 -4.45 -2.88 -14.61
N ILE A 62 -4.32 -4.01 -15.31
CA ILE A 62 -3.63 -4.09 -16.61
C ILE A 62 -4.36 -3.26 -17.67
N ILE A 63 -5.69 -3.39 -17.77
CA ILE A 63 -6.50 -2.59 -18.70
C ILE A 63 -6.35 -1.10 -18.40
N PHE A 64 -6.39 -0.74 -17.12
CA PHE A 64 -6.26 0.64 -16.68
C PHE A 64 -4.87 1.21 -16.99
N LEU A 65 -3.81 0.47 -16.70
CA LEU A 65 -2.43 0.81 -17.06
C LEU A 65 -2.33 1.04 -18.57
N LYS A 66 -2.71 0.06 -19.39
CA LYS A 66 -2.64 0.15 -20.86
C LYS A 66 -3.41 1.35 -21.39
N LYS A 67 -4.63 1.59 -20.89
CA LYS A 67 -5.44 2.75 -21.30
C LYS A 67 -4.80 4.07 -20.88
N SER A 68 -4.19 4.12 -19.70
CA SER A 68 -3.42 5.28 -19.24
C SER A 68 -2.27 5.55 -20.21
N PHE A 69 -1.47 4.53 -20.53
CA PHE A 69 -0.35 4.62 -21.48
C PHE A 69 -0.75 5.05 -22.88
N THR A 70 -1.80 4.48 -23.48
CA THR A 70 -2.21 4.89 -24.83
C THR A 70 -2.64 6.35 -24.89
N ASN A 71 -3.30 6.84 -23.84
CA ASN A 71 -3.64 8.25 -23.73
C ASN A 71 -2.39 9.11 -23.50
N PHE A 72 -1.38 8.58 -22.80
CA PHE A 72 -0.09 9.24 -22.59
C PHE A 72 0.73 9.37 -23.86
N ASP A 73 0.85 8.31 -24.66
CA ASP A 73 1.61 8.35 -25.93
C ASP A 73 1.01 9.38 -26.89
N PHE A 74 -0.32 9.45 -26.95
CA PHE A 74 -1.04 10.47 -27.71
C PHE A 74 -0.73 11.89 -27.20
N PHE A 75 -0.80 12.12 -25.89
CA PHE A 75 -0.52 13.43 -25.29
C PHE A 75 0.96 13.84 -25.44
N LEU A 76 1.87 12.90 -25.32
CA LEU A 76 3.30 13.07 -25.61
C LEU A 76 3.52 13.49 -27.05
N GLU A 77 2.87 12.82 -28.00
CA GLU A 77 2.99 13.15 -29.42
C GLU A 77 2.45 14.55 -29.72
N GLU A 78 1.36 14.95 -29.06
CA GLU A 78 0.75 16.27 -29.19
C GLU A 78 1.63 17.39 -28.59
N MET A 79 2.20 17.17 -27.40
CA MET A 79 3.18 18.09 -26.79
C MET A 79 4.50 18.15 -27.59
N LEU A 80 4.94 17.04 -28.19
CA LEU A 80 6.17 16.98 -28.98
C LEU A 80 6.04 17.64 -30.36
N LYS A 81 4.84 17.68 -30.94
CA LYS A 81 4.55 18.37 -32.20
C LYS A 81 4.48 19.90 -32.07
N GLY A 82 4.80 20.46 -30.90
CA GLY A 82 4.85 21.90 -30.67
C GLY A 82 3.53 22.51 -30.21
N GLY A 83 2.60 21.69 -29.70
CA GLY A 83 1.43 22.19 -28.97
C GLY A 83 1.91 22.97 -27.76
N ASN A 84 1.62 24.27 -27.75
CA ASN A 84 1.94 25.21 -26.68
C ASN A 84 1.76 24.54 -25.31
N SER A 85 2.85 24.13 -24.64
CA SER A 85 2.81 23.97 -23.19
C SER A 85 2.30 25.32 -22.69
N GLY A 86 1.19 25.32 -21.96
CA GLY A 86 0.34 26.46 -21.64
C GLY A 86 1.00 27.49 -20.72
N TYR A 87 2.32 27.59 -20.77
CA TYR A 87 3.15 28.42 -19.95
C TYR A 87 3.58 29.69 -20.66
N LYS A 88 3.20 30.82 -20.06
CA LYS A 88 3.91 32.10 -20.15
C LYS A 88 5.27 32.04 -19.41
N ILE A 89 6.04 30.97 -19.59
CA ILE A 89 7.38 30.82 -19.02
C ILE A 89 8.40 30.80 -20.17
N ASN A 90 9.63 31.23 -19.88
CA ASN A 90 10.74 31.29 -20.82
C ASN A 90 10.93 29.95 -21.59
N GLN A 91 11.15 30.03 -22.90
CA GLN A 91 11.26 28.88 -23.81
C GLN A 91 12.34 27.87 -23.39
N GLU A 92 13.42 28.35 -22.78
CA GLU A 92 14.51 27.49 -22.27
C GLU A 92 14.07 26.60 -21.11
N ILE A 93 13.19 27.09 -20.23
CA ILE A 93 12.67 26.30 -19.10
C ILE A 93 11.71 25.22 -19.61
N ASN A 94 10.87 25.53 -20.61
CA ASN A 94 10.00 24.55 -21.25
C ASN A 94 10.81 23.44 -21.96
N ARG A 95 11.93 23.79 -22.61
CA ARG A 95 12.84 22.80 -23.21
C ARG A 95 13.45 21.86 -22.16
N LEU A 96 13.89 22.41 -21.04
CA LEU A 96 14.49 21.64 -19.96
C LEU A 96 13.47 20.66 -19.33
N MET A 97 12.26 21.14 -19.01
CA MET A 97 11.16 20.32 -18.49
C MET A 97 10.77 19.20 -19.46
N ASN A 98 10.66 19.49 -20.75
CA ASN A 98 10.35 18.48 -21.77
C ASN A 98 11.45 17.41 -21.84
N SER A 99 12.73 17.80 -21.75
CA SER A 99 13.84 16.84 -21.71
C SER A 99 13.78 15.92 -20.48
N PHE A 100 13.51 16.47 -19.30
CA PHE A 100 13.34 15.67 -18.08
C PHE A 100 12.13 14.74 -18.17
N TYR A 101 11.03 15.21 -18.74
CA TYR A 101 9.82 14.42 -18.93
C TYR A 101 10.05 13.23 -19.87
N ARG A 102 10.68 13.46 -21.03
CA ARG A 102 11.03 12.39 -21.98
C ARG A 102 11.95 11.35 -21.35
N TYR A 103 12.94 11.80 -20.58
CA TYR A 103 13.84 10.90 -19.87
C TYR A 103 13.08 10.04 -18.85
N TYR A 104 12.21 10.64 -18.03
CA TYR A 104 11.40 9.94 -17.05
C TYR A 104 10.46 8.90 -17.69
N VAL A 105 9.76 9.28 -18.76
CA VAL A 105 8.89 8.35 -19.50
C VAL A 105 9.70 7.21 -20.12
N SER A 106 10.89 7.49 -20.68
CA SER A 106 11.73 6.45 -21.26
C SER A 106 12.18 5.41 -20.23
N ILE A 107 12.56 5.85 -19.03
CA ILE A 107 12.94 4.95 -17.93
C ILE A 107 11.74 4.12 -17.49
N PHE A 108 10.58 4.76 -17.34
CA PHE A 108 9.37 4.07 -16.91
C PHE A 108 8.91 3.01 -17.93
N SER A 109 9.01 3.32 -19.23
CA SER A 109 8.71 2.37 -20.30
C SER A 109 9.69 1.17 -20.30
N ILE A 110 10.98 1.41 -20.04
CA ILE A 110 11.97 0.33 -19.92
C ILE A 110 11.69 -0.52 -18.67
N GLN A 111 11.34 0.09 -17.55
CA GLN A 111 10.98 -0.63 -16.31
C GLN A 111 9.73 -1.49 -16.50
N MET A 112 8.70 -0.96 -17.17
CA MET A 112 7.47 -1.73 -17.47
C MET A 112 7.72 -2.85 -18.47
N ASN A 113 8.54 -2.63 -19.51
CA ASN A 113 8.89 -3.70 -20.47
C ASN A 113 9.74 -4.81 -19.83
N GLY A 114 10.47 -4.51 -18.76
CA GLY A 114 11.30 -5.48 -18.04
C GLY A 114 10.55 -6.29 -16.98
N VAL A 115 9.35 -5.86 -16.58
CA VAL A 115 8.59 -6.50 -15.51
C VAL A 115 7.31 -7.10 -16.08
N ASP A 116 7.24 -8.42 -16.07
CA ASP A 116 6.05 -9.14 -16.48
C ASP A 116 4.91 -8.90 -15.47
N GLU A 117 3.83 -8.30 -15.95
CA GLU A 117 2.63 -7.99 -15.16
C GLU A 117 2.09 -9.26 -14.48
N GLU A 118 2.16 -10.40 -15.17
CA GLU A 118 1.69 -11.68 -14.64
C GLU A 118 2.51 -12.14 -13.43
N ILE A 119 3.82 -11.86 -13.43
CA ILE A 119 4.72 -12.22 -12.34
C ILE A 119 4.38 -11.37 -11.09
N ILE A 120 4.15 -10.06 -11.24
CA ILE A 120 3.78 -9.19 -10.11
C ILE A 120 2.49 -9.70 -9.45
N PHE A 121 1.45 -10.00 -10.24
CA PHE A 121 0.18 -10.47 -9.68
C PHE A 121 0.30 -11.85 -9.07
N LYS A 122 1.14 -12.73 -9.62
CA LYS A 122 1.44 -14.03 -9.01
C LYS A 122 2.14 -13.88 -7.66
N TYR A 123 3.09 -12.93 -7.54
CA TYR A 123 3.68 -12.55 -6.26
C TYR A 123 2.62 -12.02 -5.29
N LEU A 124 1.72 -11.16 -5.76
CA LEU A 124 0.64 -10.61 -4.95
C LEU A 124 -0.29 -11.73 -4.43
N THR A 125 -0.61 -12.74 -5.25
CA THR A 125 -1.35 -13.94 -4.81
C THR A 125 -0.62 -14.69 -3.70
N TYR A 126 0.70 -14.84 -3.80
CA TYR A 126 1.47 -15.50 -2.74
C TYR A 126 1.41 -14.74 -1.41
N THR A 127 1.35 -13.40 -1.45
CA THR A 127 1.20 -12.59 -0.23
C THR A 127 -0.14 -12.81 0.49
N SER A 128 -1.21 -13.16 -0.24
CA SER A 128 -2.51 -13.49 0.37
C SER A 128 -2.47 -14.70 1.29
N TYR A 129 -1.56 -15.65 1.09
CA TYR A 129 -1.43 -16.82 1.98
C TYR A 129 -0.89 -16.46 3.37
N ILE A 130 -0.19 -15.32 3.49
CA ILE A 130 0.33 -14.83 4.77
C ILE A 130 -0.79 -14.14 5.57
N GLY A 131 -1.78 -13.56 4.90
CA GLY A 131 -2.93 -12.89 5.50
C GLY A 131 -3.58 -11.88 4.55
N SER A 132 -4.88 -11.65 4.72
CA SER A 132 -5.61 -10.65 3.92
C SER A 132 -5.14 -9.23 4.19
N SER A 133 -4.79 -8.91 5.44
CA SER A 133 -4.28 -7.58 5.81
C SER A 133 -2.96 -7.24 5.10
N PHE A 134 -2.07 -8.22 4.98
CA PHE A 134 -0.80 -8.07 4.29
C PHE A 134 -1.00 -7.87 2.78
N PHE A 135 -1.85 -8.68 2.15
CA PHE A 135 -2.24 -8.49 0.75
C PHE A 135 -2.81 -7.09 0.48
N LEU A 136 -3.72 -6.61 1.32
CA LEU A 136 -4.31 -5.27 1.17
C LEU A 136 -3.27 -4.17 1.33
N SER A 137 -2.28 -4.34 2.21
CA SER A 137 -1.18 -3.38 2.37
C SER A 137 -0.33 -3.29 1.10
N VAL A 138 0.07 -4.44 0.52
CA VAL A 138 0.88 -4.46 -0.71
C VAL A 138 0.08 -3.89 -1.89
N LEU A 139 -1.20 -4.24 -2.00
CA LEU A 139 -2.09 -3.69 -3.03
C LEU A 139 -2.24 -2.17 -2.89
N HIS A 140 -2.37 -1.67 -1.66
CA HIS A 140 -2.46 -0.24 -1.37
C HIS A 140 -1.17 0.50 -1.76
N ASP A 141 0.00 -0.06 -1.43
CA ASP A 141 1.28 0.53 -1.82
C ASP A 141 1.43 0.60 -3.35
N PHE A 142 1.00 -0.46 -4.06
CA PHE A 142 0.96 -0.47 -5.52
C PHE A 142 0.03 0.63 -6.07
N LEU A 143 -1.18 0.79 -5.51
CA LEU A 143 -2.12 1.84 -5.91
C LEU A 143 -1.59 3.25 -5.63
N ILE A 144 -0.85 3.47 -4.54
CA ILE A 144 -0.21 4.76 -4.26
C ILE A 144 0.82 5.10 -5.32
N VAL A 145 1.70 4.15 -5.68
CA VAL A 145 2.71 4.36 -6.72
C VAL A 145 2.03 4.69 -8.04
N LEU A 146 1.00 3.93 -8.42
CA LEU A 146 0.22 4.18 -9.62
C LEU A 146 -0.45 5.56 -9.62
N THR A 147 -1.05 5.96 -8.50
CA THR A 147 -1.72 7.26 -8.35
C THR A 147 -0.71 8.40 -8.39
N MET A 148 0.47 8.22 -7.76
CA MET A 148 1.55 9.20 -7.81
C MET A 148 1.97 9.45 -9.26
N HIS A 149 2.18 8.39 -10.05
CA HIS A 149 2.51 8.55 -11.47
C HIS A 149 1.43 9.34 -12.22
N ILE A 150 0.15 9.02 -12.01
CA ILE A 150 -0.97 9.77 -12.61
C ILE A 150 -0.96 11.24 -12.19
N GLN A 151 -0.68 11.54 -10.92
CA GLN A 151 -0.62 12.91 -10.42
C GLN A 151 0.59 13.67 -10.98
N CYS A 152 1.75 13.02 -11.10
CA CYS A 152 2.89 13.60 -11.81
C CYS A 152 2.47 14.01 -13.22
N PHE A 153 1.80 13.12 -13.97
CA PHE A 153 1.31 13.42 -15.31
C PHE A 153 0.24 14.51 -15.35
N TYR A 154 -0.69 14.54 -14.39
CA TYR A 154 -1.73 15.57 -14.31
C TYR A 154 -1.13 16.97 -14.09
N VAL A 155 -0.13 17.07 -13.23
CA VAL A 155 0.62 18.31 -13.02
C VAL A 155 1.33 18.69 -14.32
N TYR A 156 1.93 17.74 -15.04
CA TYR A 156 2.54 17.97 -16.35
C TYR A 156 1.55 18.32 -17.47
N SER A 157 0.28 17.88 -17.41
CA SER A 157 -0.72 18.23 -18.43
C SER A 157 -1.35 19.62 -18.18
N LYS A 158 -1.39 20.05 -16.92
CA LYS A 158 -1.77 21.42 -16.54
C LYS A 158 -0.62 22.43 -16.70
N MET A 159 0.56 21.92 -17.07
CA MET A 159 1.79 22.64 -17.30
C MET A 159 1.89 23.07 -18.76
#